data_AF-A0A7R9DJS7-F1
#
_entry.id   AF-A0A7R9DJS7-F1
#
_cell.length_a   1.000
_cell.length_b   1.000
_cell.length_c   1.000
_cell.angle_alpha   90.00
_cell.angle_beta   90.00
_cell.angle_gamma   90.00
#
_symmetry.space_group_name_H-M   'P 1'
#
loop_
_entity.id
_entity.type
_entity.pdbx_description
1 polymer ?
#
loop_
_entity_poly.entity_id
_entity_poly.type
_entity_poly.pdbx_seq_one_letter_code
_entity_poly.pdbx_strand_id
1 'polypeptide(L)'
;MTEELKNPYVNLPRAIYISLPLVTLIYVFANVAYLAVLTPMAMEASNAIAVTFADRVLGMMSWSMPLLVALSAFGGLSVHIMTSSRMCFVGARYGHFPAMLSHINVKRFTPTPSLVFLNILSLIMLCTSDVYVLITYSSFVESFFIMLSVGGMLWLRYKRPNMTRPIKVSLWVPIVFIVVCMFLVFVPCYYVPYEVGMGVLITVTGIPAFFLGVVWEKKPSWFIHALGKFTIGVQKLFLSAREEKEL
;
A
#
# COMPACT_ATOMS: atom_id res chain seq x y z
N MET A 1 12.47 -0.77 7.89
CA MET A 1 11.65 -1.17 9.05
C MET A 1 12.18 -2.43 9.73
N THR A 2 12.44 -3.53 9.02
CA THR A 2 13.03 -4.74 9.64
C THR A 2 14.46 -4.55 10.14
N GLU A 3 15.21 -3.62 9.55
CA GLU A 3 16.57 -3.23 9.97
C GLU A 3 16.60 -2.42 11.28
N GLU A 4 15.46 -1.84 11.69
CA GLU A 4 15.35 -1.05 12.92
C GLU A 4 14.96 -1.92 14.14
N LEU A 5 14.64 -3.21 13.93
CA LEU A 5 14.32 -4.13 15.01
C LEU A 5 15.59 -4.65 15.69
N LYS A 6 15.65 -4.54 17.02
CA LYS A 6 16.63 -5.28 17.83
C LYS A 6 16.39 -6.78 17.65
N ASN A 7 17.38 -7.55 17.17
CA ASN A 7 17.29 -9.00 16.91
C ASN A 7 16.08 -9.41 16.05
N PRO A 8 16.05 -9.05 14.75
CA PRO A 8 14.87 -9.19 13.90
C PRO A 8 14.44 -10.65 13.72
N TYR A 9 15.37 -11.60 13.69
CA TYR A 9 15.07 -13.02 13.44
C TYR A 9 14.21 -13.68 14.53
N VAL A 10 14.25 -13.15 15.76
CA VAL A 10 13.48 -13.68 16.89
C VAL A 10 12.30 -12.77 17.21
N ASN A 11 12.51 -11.46 17.19
CA ASN A 11 11.50 -10.52 17.64
C ASN A 11 10.43 -10.26 16.58
N LEU A 12 10.76 -10.36 15.29
CA LEU A 12 9.79 -10.19 14.21
C LEU A 12 8.67 -11.26 14.23
N PRO A 13 8.98 -12.59 14.26
CA PRO A 13 7.91 -13.58 14.34
C PRO A 13 7.14 -13.50 15.66
N ARG A 14 7.79 -13.23 16.80
CA ARG A 14 7.11 -13.05 18.10
C ARG A 14 6.15 -11.87 18.08
N ALA A 15 6.56 -10.75 17.49
CA ALA A 15 5.69 -9.59 17.35
C ALA A 15 4.45 -9.93 16.52
N ILE A 16 4.59 -10.66 15.41
CA ILE A 16 3.47 -11.09 14.57
C ILE A 16 2.51 -12.02 15.33
N TYR A 17 3.02 -13.00 16.08
CA TYR A 17 2.18 -13.94 16.84
C TYR A 17 1.39 -13.26 17.98
N ILE A 18 1.88 -12.14 18.51
CA ILE A 18 1.18 -11.38 19.55
C ILE A 18 0.24 -10.35 18.95
N SER A 19 0.68 -9.60 17.93
CA SER A 19 -0.08 -8.49 17.37
C SER A 19 -1.30 -8.95 16.57
N LEU A 20 -1.18 -9.99 15.73
CA LEU A 20 -2.28 -10.43 14.88
C LEU A 20 -3.49 -10.90 15.69
N PRO A 21 -3.38 -11.82 16.67
CA PRO A 21 -4.54 -12.25 17.45
C PRO A 21 -5.14 -11.13 18.31
N LEU A 22 -4.30 -10.23 18.84
CA LEU A 22 -4.74 -9.10 19.63
C LEU A 22 -5.59 -8.13 18.79
N VAL A 23 -5.15 -7.80 17.57
CA VAL A 23 -5.93 -6.95 16.66
C VAL A 23 -7.21 -7.66 16.24
N THR A 24 -7.18 -8.96 15.93
CA THR A 24 -8.38 -9.74 15.61
C THR A 24 -9.40 -9.70 16.74
N LEU A 25 -8.97 -9.88 17.99
CA LEU A 25 -9.83 -9.86 19.16
C LEU A 25 -10.47 -8.48 19.35
N ILE A 26 -9.72 -7.39 19.19
CA ILE A 26 -10.25 -6.02 19.25
C ILE A 26 -11.30 -5.80 18.16
N TYR A 27 -11.07 -6.27 16.94
CA TYR A 27 -12.02 -6.14 15.84
C TYR A 27 -13.30 -6.94 16.08
N VAL A 28 -13.20 -8.16 16.61
CA VAL A 28 -14.37 -8.96 16.99
C VAL A 28 -15.16 -8.27 18.08
N PHE A 29 -14.52 -7.78 19.13
CA PHE A 29 -15.20 -7.06 20.22
C PHE A 29 -15.86 -5.76 19.75
N ALA A 30 -15.23 -5.00 18.85
CA ALA A 30 -15.84 -3.82 18.26
C ALA A 30 -17.11 -4.16 17.47
N ASN A 31 -17.07 -5.21 16.64
CA ASN A 31 -18.25 -5.65 15.89
C ASN A 31 -19.37 -6.17 16.79
N VAL A 32 -19.04 -6.91 17.85
CA VAL A 32 -20.02 -7.34 18.87
C VAL A 32 -20.67 -6.14 19.54
N ALA A 33 -19.89 -5.11 19.89
CA ALA A 33 -20.43 -3.88 20.47
C ALA A 33 -21.36 -3.13 19.50
N TYR A 34 -21.02 -3.06 18.21
CA TYR A 34 -21.90 -2.45 17.20
C TYR A 34 -23.22 -3.20 17.06
N LEU A 35 -23.18 -4.53 16.94
CA LEU A 35 -24.38 -5.35 16.78
C LEU A 35 -25.26 -5.40 18.04
N ALA A 36 -24.69 -5.13 19.22
CA ALA A 36 -25.46 -5.03 20.47
C ALA A 36 -26.36 -3.78 20.52
N VAL A 37 -26.03 -2.72 19.77
CA VAL A 37 -26.72 -1.42 19.82
C VAL A 37 -27.46 -1.08 18.52
N LEU A 38 -26.90 -1.50 17.39
CA LEU A 38 -27.42 -1.22 16.06
C LEU A 38 -27.98 -2.49 15.43
N THR A 39 -29.14 -2.36 14.77
CA THR A 39 -29.69 -3.43 13.95
C THR A 39 -28.92 -3.50 12.61
N PRO A 40 -28.83 -4.67 11.96
CA PRO A 40 -28.12 -4.80 10.68
C PRO A 40 -28.60 -3.81 9.60
N MET A 41 -29.93 -3.59 9.51
CA MET A 41 -30.49 -2.59 8.58
C MET A 41 -30.03 -1.16 8.88
N ALA A 42 -29.84 -0.82 10.17
CA ALA A 42 -29.35 0.50 10.55
C ALA A 42 -27.85 0.67 10.25
N MET A 43 -27.08 -0.42 10.21
CA MET A 43 -25.67 -0.40 9.84
C MET A 43 -25.50 -0.22 8.33
N GLU A 44 -26.29 -0.90 7.51
CA GLU A 44 -26.25 -0.77 6.05
C GLU A 44 -26.68 0.62 5.56
N ALA A 45 -27.64 1.24 6.25
CA ALA A 45 -28.09 2.59 5.93
C ALA A 45 -27.11 3.70 6.39
N SER A 46 -26.12 3.37 7.22
CA SER A 46 -25.22 4.34 7.82
C SER A 46 -23.88 4.42 7.09
N ASN A 47 -23.56 5.60 6.54
CA ASN A 47 -22.24 5.88 5.97
C ASN A 47 -21.11 5.89 7.02
N ALA A 48 -21.45 6.04 8.31
CA ALA A 48 -20.49 6.15 9.41
C ALA A 48 -20.98 5.41 10.65
N ILE A 49 -20.84 4.08 10.62
CA ILE A 49 -21.31 3.14 11.67
C ILE A 49 -20.87 3.59 13.08
N ALA A 50 -19.61 3.99 13.23
CA ALA A 50 -19.04 4.43 14.50
C ALA A 50 -19.72 5.69 15.09
N VAL A 51 -20.12 6.64 14.24
CA VAL A 51 -20.81 7.87 14.67
C VAL A 51 -22.25 7.55 15.07
N THR A 52 -22.96 6.76 14.26
CA THR A 52 -24.32 6.33 14.59
C THR A 52 -24.38 5.48 15.87
N PHE A 53 -23.33 4.72 16.16
CA PHE A 53 -23.18 4.02 17.44
C PHE A 53 -23.04 5.00 18.60
N ALA A 54 -22.15 6.00 18.47
CA ALA A 54 -21.93 7.01 19.50
C ALA A 54 -23.17 7.86 19.77
N ASP A 55 -23.94 8.21 18.75
CA ASP A 55 -25.19 8.96 18.91
C ASP A 55 -26.19 8.21 19.81
N ARG A 56 -26.28 6.88 19.67
CA ARG A 56 -27.19 6.06 20.47
C ARG A 56 -26.69 5.78 21.88
N VAL A 57 -25.38 5.67 22.09
CA VAL A 57 -24.81 5.28 23.40
C VAL A 57 -24.41 6.48 24.25
N LEU A 58 -23.74 7.47 23.66
CA LEU A 58 -23.06 8.54 24.38
C LEU A 58 -23.90 9.81 24.52
N GLY A 59 -24.98 9.96 23.75
CA GLY A 59 -25.92 11.09 23.82
C GLY A 59 -25.18 12.44 23.76
N MET A 60 -25.03 13.10 24.92
CA MET A 60 -24.33 14.38 25.06
C MET A 60 -22.84 14.37 24.63
N MET A 61 -22.16 13.22 24.69
CA MET A 61 -20.74 13.10 24.31
C MET A 61 -20.51 12.60 22.87
N SER A 62 -21.55 12.55 22.03
CA SER A 62 -21.43 12.01 20.66
C SER A 62 -20.40 12.77 19.78
N TRP A 63 -20.24 14.08 19.99
CA TRP A 63 -19.30 14.92 19.23
C TRP A 63 -17.83 14.44 19.31
N SER A 64 -17.47 13.71 20.37
CA SER A 64 -16.11 13.20 20.57
C SER A 64 -15.76 12.08 19.58
N MET A 65 -16.74 11.29 19.15
CA MET A 65 -16.49 10.11 18.31
C MET A 65 -16.02 10.46 16.90
N PRO A 66 -16.66 11.38 16.15
CA PRO A 66 -16.14 11.85 14.86
C PRO A 66 -14.73 12.42 14.96
N LEU A 67 -14.43 13.16 16.05
CA LEU A 67 -13.10 13.75 16.27
C LEU A 67 -12.03 12.66 16.44
N LEU A 68 -12.29 11.66 17.28
CA LEU A 68 -11.37 10.54 17.49
C LEU A 68 -11.15 9.71 16.23
N VAL A 69 -12.23 9.44 15.47
CA VAL A 69 -12.14 8.72 14.19
C VAL A 69 -11.35 9.53 13.16
N ALA A 70 -11.59 10.84 13.06
CA ALA A 70 -10.84 11.72 12.16
C ALA A 70 -9.35 11.78 12.52
N LEU A 71 -9.01 11.88 13.81
CA LEU A 71 -7.63 11.87 14.28
C LEU A 71 -6.93 10.55 13.93
N SER A 72 -7.62 9.41 14.10
CA SER A 72 -7.11 8.09 13.74
C SER A 72 -6.86 7.96 12.24
N ALA A 73 -7.82 8.39 11.41
CA ALA A 73 -7.68 8.39 9.96
C ALA A 73 -6.51 9.28 9.49
N PHE A 74 -6.36 10.47 10.08
CA PHE A 74 -5.25 11.38 9.80
C PHE A 74 -3.89 10.77 10.17
N GLY A 75 -3.81 10.10 11.32
CA GLY A 75 -2.61 9.38 11.74
C GLY A 75 -2.24 8.24 10.78
N GLY A 76 -3.22 7.41 10.40
CA GLY A 76 -3.03 6.34 9.43
C GLY A 76 -2.54 6.84 8.07
N LEU A 77 -3.18 7.90 7.54
CA LEU A 77 -2.79 8.51 6.28
C LEU A 77 -1.35 9.06 6.32
N SER A 78 -0.96 9.70 7.42
CA SER A 78 0.40 10.24 7.58
C SER A 78 1.48 9.15 7.52
N VAL A 79 1.24 8.01 8.17
CA VAL A 79 2.15 6.85 8.14
C VAL A 79 2.22 6.24 6.73
N HIS A 80 1.08 6.16 6.02
CA HIS A 80 1.04 5.68 4.65
C HIS A 80 1.84 6.58 3.69
N ILE A 81 1.74 7.91 3.83
CA ILE A 81 2.52 8.87 3.03
C ILE A 81 4.02 8.69 3.28
N MET A 82 4.44 8.49 4.53
CA MET A 82 5.84 8.24 4.85
C MET A 82 6.35 6.92 4.26
N THR A 83 5.55 5.86 4.29
CA THR A 83 5.96 4.52 3.81
C THR A 83 6.01 4.45 2.28
N SER A 84 5.01 5.02 1.61
CA SER A 84 4.92 5.05 0.14
C SER A 84 6.04 5.86 -0.49
N SER A 85 6.41 7.02 0.09
CA SER A 85 7.50 7.84 -0.43
C SER A 85 8.85 7.10 -0.44
N ARG A 86 9.12 6.27 0.58
CA ARG A 86 10.32 5.42 0.65
C ARG A 86 10.32 4.34 -0.43
N MET A 87 9.17 3.71 -0.72
CA MET A 87 9.08 2.73 -1.82
C MET A 87 9.34 3.37 -3.18
N CYS A 88 8.77 4.54 -3.48
CA CYS A 88 9.04 5.28 -4.72
C CYS A 88 10.51 5.69 -4.84
N PHE A 89 11.12 6.15 -3.74
CA PHE A 89 12.52 6.53 -3.69
C PHE A 89 13.46 5.35 -4.03
N VAL A 90 13.23 4.20 -3.40
CA VAL A 90 14.02 2.98 -3.66
C VAL A 90 13.77 2.45 -5.09
N GLY A 91 12.53 2.49 -5.57
CA GLY A 91 12.21 2.10 -6.95
C GLY A 91 12.92 2.97 -7.99
N ALA A 92 13.04 4.27 -7.74
CA ALA A 92 13.82 5.18 -8.59
C ALA A 92 15.33 4.91 -8.51
N ARG A 93 15.85 4.51 -7.34
CA ARG A 93 17.26 4.13 -7.16
C ARG A 93 17.65 2.91 -8.00
N TYR A 94 16.77 1.92 -8.15
CA TYR A 94 16.97 0.75 -9.02
C TYR A 94 16.63 1.03 -10.49
N GLY A 95 16.37 2.27 -10.88
CA GLY A 95 16.10 2.67 -12.26
C GLY A 95 14.72 2.25 -12.80
N HIS A 96 13.82 1.78 -11.93
CA HIS A 96 12.46 1.38 -12.33
C HIS A 96 11.53 2.61 -12.47
N PHE A 97 11.86 3.69 -11.76
CA PHE A 97 11.18 4.99 -11.84
C PHE A 97 12.14 6.08 -12.35
N PRO A 98 11.62 7.20 -12.90
CA PRO A 98 12.42 8.37 -13.26
C PRO A 98 13.30 8.86 -12.10
N ALA A 99 14.57 9.17 -12.39
CA ALA A 99 15.57 9.60 -11.41
C ALA A 99 15.15 10.84 -10.58
N MET A 100 14.23 11.65 -11.09
CA MET A 100 13.65 12.80 -10.38
C MET A 100 12.99 12.41 -9.05
N LEU A 101 12.41 11.21 -8.97
CA LEU A 101 11.72 10.73 -7.77
C LEU A 101 12.70 10.33 -6.65
N SER A 102 13.96 10.03 -6.99
CA SER A 102 15.02 9.76 -6.00
C SER A 102 15.72 11.04 -5.50
N HIS A 103 15.19 12.24 -5.76
CA HIS A 103 15.79 13.47 -5.28
C HIS A 103 15.25 13.85 -3.90
N ILE A 104 16.15 14.33 -3.05
CA ILE A 104 15.87 14.72 -1.66
C ILE A 104 16.07 16.23 -1.54
N ASN A 105 15.15 16.91 -0.85
CA ASN A 105 15.26 18.35 -0.60
C ASN A 105 16.46 18.65 0.33
N VAL A 106 17.33 19.56 -0.07
CA VAL A 106 18.58 19.87 0.64
C VAL A 106 18.34 20.46 2.03
N LYS A 107 17.27 21.26 2.21
CA LYS A 107 17.01 21.93 3.50
C LYS A 107 16.25 21.08 4.50
N ARG A 108 15.39 20.17 4.02
CA ARG A 108 14.44 19.44 4.86
C ARG A 108 14.66 17.93 4.87
N PHE A 109 15.60 17.42 4.06
CA PHE A 109 15.88 15.99 3.90
C PHE A 109 14.64 15.13 3.60
N THR A 110 13.63 15.71 2.95
CA THR A 110 12.41 15.00 2.56
C THR A 110 12.40 14.70 1.05
N PRO A 111 11.89 13.53 0.62
CA PRO A 111 11.74 13.19 -0.79
C PRO A 111 10.53 13.93 -1.40
N THR A 112 10.63 15.26 -1.52
CA THR A 112 9.52 16.14 -1.95
C THR A 112 8.93 15.76 -3.32
N PRO A 113 9.72 15.45 -4.37
CA PRO A 113 9.16 15.07 -5.68
C PRO A 113 8.33 13.79 -5.64
N SER A 114 8.75 12.79 -4.85
CA SER A 114 7.98 11.55 -4.65
C SER A 114 6.66 11.80 -3.93
N LEU A 115 6.67 12.67 -2.91
CA LEU A 115 5.45 13.04 -2.19
C LEU A 115 4.45 13.77 -3.08
N VAL A 116 4.92 14.73 -3.90
CA VAL A 116 4.06 15.46 -4.83
C VAL A 116 3.47 14.52 -5.88
N PHE A 117 4.27 13.60 -6.42
CA PHE A 117 3.81 12.59 -7.37
C PHE A 117 2.71 11.69 -6.77
N LEU A 118 2.92 11.16 -5.56
CA LEU A 118 1.93 10.36 -4.84
C LEU A 118 0.66 11.15 -4.53
N ASN A 119 0.78 12.43 -4.18
CA ASN A 119 -0.38 13.29 -3.93
C ASN A 119 -1.20 13.52 -5.21
N ILE A 120 -0.55 13.81 -6.34
CA ILE A 120 -1.25 13.96 -7.63
C ILE A 120 -1.98 12.66 -7.99
N LEU A 121 -1.33 11.50 -7.83
CA LEU A 121 -1.96 10.20 -8.10
C LEU A 121 -3.15 9.95 -7.17
N SER A 122 -3.03 10.29 -5.89
CA SER A 122 -4.12 10.20 -4.90
C SER A 122 -5.31 11.09 -5.27
N LEU A 123 -5.06 12.34 -5.70
CA LEU A 123 -6.10 13.26 -6.14
C LEU A 123 -6.82 12.77 -7.40
N ILE A 124 -6.10 12.14 -8.33
CA ILE A 124 -6.70 11.52 -9.52
C ILE A 124 -7.62 10.36 -9.10
N MET A 125 -7.17 9.50 -8.18
CA MET A 125 -7.98 8.38 -7.68
C MET A 125 -9.21 8.86 -6.90
N LEU A 126 -9.11 9.98 -6.19
CA LEU A 126 -10.20 10.61 -5.45
C LEU A 126 -11.34 11.09 -6.37
N CYS A 127 -11.09 11.30 -7.67
CA CYS A 127 -12.15 11.64 -8.62
C CYS A 127 -13.16 10.49 -8.85
N THR A 128 -12.87 9.29 -8.34
CA THR A 128 -13.80 8.14 -8.39
C THR A 128 -14.94 8.34 -7.39
N SER A 129 -16.18 8.11 -7.83
CA SER A 129 -17.37 8.49 -7.07
C SER A 129 -17.73 7.57 -5.89
N ASP A 130 -17.18 6.36 -5.83
CA ASP A 130 -17.55 5.34 -4.83
C ASP A 130 -16.33 4.73 -4.13
N VAL A 131 -16.34 4.76 -2.79
CA VAL A 131 -15.29 4.19 -1.94
C VAL A 131 -15.29 2.66 -1.98
N TYR A 132 -16.45 2.02 -2.13
CA TYR A 132 -16.55 0.57 -2.21
C TYR A 132 -15.89 0.03 -3.47
N VAL A 133 -16.10 0.69 -4.61
CA VAL A 133 -15.39 0.39 -5.86
C VAL A 133 -13.88 0.53 -5.66
N LEU A 134 -13.47 1.58 -4.93
CA LEU A 134 -12.07 1.85 -4.63
C LEU A 134 -11.42 0.70 -3.82
N ILE A 135 -12.14 0.22 -2.82
CA ILE A 135 -11.74 -0.90 -1.98
C ILE A 135 -11.64 -2.18 -2.81
N THR A 136 -12.66 -2.49 -3.61
CA THR A 136 -12.71 -3.74 -4.39
C THR A 136 -11.54 -3.83 -5.37
N TYR A 137 -11.27 -2.78 -6.16
CA TYR A 137 -10.16 -2.84 -7.11
C TYR A 137 -8.80 -2.89 -6.39
N SER A 138 -8.63 -2.14 -5.29
CA SER A 138 -7.36 -2.08 -4.56
C SER A 138 -7.05 -3.43 -3.90
N SER A 139 -8.04 -4.02 -3.23
CA SER A 139 -7.91 -5.33 -2.59
C SER A 139 -7.67 -6.44 -3.59
N PHE A 140 -8.26 -6.37 -4.79
CA PHE A 140 -7.98 -7.31 -5.87
C PHE A 140 -6.51 -7.25 -6.32
N VAL A 141 -6.03 -6.04 -6.68
CA VAL A 141 -4.66 -5.84 -7.15
C VAL A 141 -3.64 -6.23 -6.07
N GLU A 142 -3.88 -5.83 -4.83
CA GLU A 142 -3.03 -6.20 -3.68
C GLU A 142 -2.99 -7.72 -3.49
N SER A 143 -4.14 -8.39 -3.47
CA SER A 143 -4.22 -9.84 -3.31
C SER A 143 -3.51 -10.59 -4.44
N PHE A 144 -3.60 -10.09 -5.67
CA PHE A 144 -2.89 -10.65 -6.82
C PHE A 144 -1.36 -10.56 -6.67
N PHE A 145 -0.82 -9.39 -6.32
CA PHE A 145 0.63 -9.23 -6.12
C PHE A 145 1.14 -9.98 -4.90
N ILE A 146 0.34 -10.07 -3.84
CA ILE A 146 0.65 -10.87 -2.64
C ILE A 146 0.70 -12.37 -3.02
N MET A 147 -0.27 -12.86 -3.80
CA MET A 147 -0.29 -14.23 -4.30
C MET A 147 0.97 -14.56 -5.11
N LEU A 148 1.36 -13.67 -6.04
CA LEU A 148 2.59 -13.81 -6.81
C LEU A 148 3.85 -13.82 -5.93
N SER A 149 3.90 -12.97 -4.91
CA SER A 149 5.04 -12.88 -3.99
C SER A 149 5.19 -14.15 -3.14
N VAL A 150 4.09 -14.66 -2.59
CA VAL A 150 4.11 -15.91 -1.81
C VAL A 150 4.35 -17.13 -2.71
N GLY A 151 3.80 -17.14 -3.93
CA GLY A 151 4.11 -18.13 -4.95
C GLY A 151 5.59 -18.14 -5.34
N GLY A 152 6.19 -16.95 -5.51
CA GLY A 152 7.62 -16.78 -5.74
C GLY A 152 8.47 -17.30 -4.58
N MET A 153 8.02 -17.12 -3.34
CA MET A 153 8.68 -17.69 -2.16
C MET A 153 8.65 -19.23 -2.15
N LEU A 154 7.52 -19.85 -2.50
CA LEU A 154 7.45 -21.31 -2.68
C LEU A 154 8.31 -21.79 -3.85
N TRP A 155 8.32 -21.06 -4.96
CA TRP A 155 9.18 -21.36 -6.11
C TRP A 155 10.66 -21.29 -5.76
N LEU A 156 11.08 -20.26 -5.00
CA LEU A 156 12.45 -20.11 -4.52
C LEU A 156 12.82 -21.23 -3.54
N ARG A 157 11.83 -21.74 -2.79
CA ARG A 157 12.00 -22.89 -1.89
C ARG A 157 12.40 -24.16 -2.65
N TYR A 158 11.83 -24.37 -3.83
CA TYR A 158 12.14 -25.49 -4.72
C TYR A 158 13.44 -25.27 -5.51
N LYS A 159 13.62 -24.10 -6.14
CA LYS A 159 14.76 -23.83 -7.04
C LYS A 159 16.10 -23.60 -6.33
N ARG A 160 16.08 -23.01 -5.12
CA ARG A 160 17.29 -22.71 -4.34
C ARG A 160 17.15 -23.17 -2.88
N PRO A 161 17.24 -24.48 -2.62
CA PRO A 161 17.08 -25.04 -1.27
C PRO A 161 18.23 -24.66 -0.33
N ASN A 162 19.45 -24.45 -0.84
CA ASN A 162 20.67 -24.26 -0.05
C ASN A 162 20.90 -22.83 0.46
N MET A 163 19.99 -21.89 0.20
CA MET A 163 20.12 -20.52 0.72
C MET A 163 19.93 -20.49 2.24
N THR A 164 20.77 -19.74 2.95
CA THR A 164 20.62 -19.52 4.40
C THR A 164 19.32 -18.77 4.67
N ARG A 165 18.38 -19.43 5.36
CA ARG A 165 17.08 -18.86 5.73
C ARG A 165 17.04 -18.67 7.24
N PRO A 166 17.16 -17.42 7.74
CA PRO A 166 17.20 -17.18 9.16
C PRO A 166 15.83 -17.33 9.84
N ILE A 167 14.73 -17.20 9.09
CA ILE A 167 13.37 -17.51 9.55
C ILE A 167 12.82 -18.65 8.68
N LYS A 168 12.42 -19.76 9.31
CA LYS A 168 11.80 -20.91 8.64
C LYS A 168 10.37 -21.08 9.12
N VAL A 169 9.43 -21.00 8.20
CA VAL A 169 8.01 -21.31 8.43
C VAL A 169 7.65 -22.67 7.84
N SER A 170 6.65 -23.32 8.44
CA SER A 170 6.09 -24.58 7.93
C SER A 170 5.50 -24.37 6.52
N LEU A 171 5.68 -25.35 5.63
CA LEU A 171 5.26 -25.27 4.23
C LEU A 171 3.75 -25.15 4.05
N TRP A 172 2.97 -25.69 4.99
CA TRP A 172 1.52 -25.65 4.95
C TRP A 172 0.97 -24.22 5.05
N VAL A 173 1.64 -23.33 5.80
CA VAL A 173 1.16 -21.95 6.00
C VAL A 173 1.13 -21.15 4.68
N PRO A 174 2.22 -21.07 3.89
CA PRO A 174 2.18 -20.42 2.58
C PRO A 174 1.23 -21.08 1.58
N ILE A 175 1.06 -22.41 1.63
CA ILE A 175 0.15 -23.13 0.72
C ILE A 175 -1.30 -22.74 1.01
N VAL A 176 -1.73 -22.80 2.27
CA VAL A 176 -3.08 -22.38 2.68
C VAL A 176 -3.30 -20.91 2.32
N PHE A 177 -2.29 -20.06 2.55
CA PHE A 177 -2.38 -18.65 2.21
C PHE A 177 -2.58 -18.39 0.71
N ILE A 178 -1.88 -19.12 -0.17
CA ILE A 178 -2.11 -19.03 -1.62
C ILE A 178 -3.51 -19.49 -1.98
N VAL A 179 -4.03 -20.56 -1.38
CA VAL A 179 -5.40 -21.03 -1.65
C VAL A 179 -6.43 -19.95 -1.26
N VAL A 180 -6.23 -19.28 -0.12
CA VAL A 180 -7.08 -18.16 0.30
C VAL A 180 -6.97 -16.97 -0.66
N CYS A 181 -5.75 -16.54 -1.03
CA CYS A 181 -5.56 -15.46 -2.01
C CYS A 181 -6.16 -15.81 -3.37
N MET A 182 -6.05 -17.06 -3.80
CA MET A 182 -6.65 -17.54 -5.04
C MET A 182 -8.17 -17.40 -4.99
N PHE A 183 -8.81 -17.78 -3.89
CA PHE A 183 -10.24 -17.56 -3.67
C PHE A 183 -10.61 -16.06 -3.71
N LEU A 184 -9.84 -15.20 -3.02
CA LEU A 184 -10.04 -13.75 -3.01
C LEU A 184 -9.84 -13.08 -4.38
N VAL A 185 -9.10 -13.72 -5.29
CA VAL A 185 -8.95 -13.25 -6.68
C VAL A 185 -10.09 -13.74 -7.56
N PHE A 186 -10.53 -15.00 -7.41
CA PHE A 186 -11.58 -15.57 -8.26
C PHE A 186 -12.98 -15.06 -7.94
N VAL A 187 -13.31 -14.83 -6.67
CA VAL A 187 -14.64 -14.37 -6.26
C VAL A 187 -14.99 -13.02 -6.88
N PRO A 188 -14.16 -11.96 -6.79
CA PRO A 188 -14.44 -10.68 -7.43
C PRO A 188 -14.57 -10.77 -8.95
N CYS A 189 -13.82 -11.67 -9.61
CA CYS A 189 -13.95 -11.90 -11.05
C CYS A 189 -15.35 -12.36 -11.46
N TYR A 190 -16.06 -13.08 -10.59
CA TYR A 190 -17.41 -13.55 -10.86
C TYR A 190 -18.47 -12.51 -10.49
N TYR A 191 -18.37 -11.92 -9.29
CA TYR A 191 -19.41 -11.01 -8.78
C TYR A 191 -19.31 -9.59 -9.34
N VAL A 192 -18.10 -9.10 -9.60
CA VAL A 192 -17.85 -7.69 -9.95
C VAL A 192 -16.81 -7.57 -11.08
N PRO A 193 -17.07 -8.14 -12.27
CA PRO A 193 -16.08 -8.27 -13.34
C PRO A 193 -15.61 -6.94 -13.92
N TYR A 194 -16.45 -5.90 -13.88
CA TYR A 194 -16.12 -4.57 -14.40
C TYR A 194 -15.00 -3.90 -13.59
N GLU A 195 -15.12 -3.89 -12.25
CA GLU A 195 -14.14 -3.29 -11.35
C GLU A 195 -12.80 -4.04 -11.39
N VAL A 196 -12.86 -5.37 -11.45
CA VAL A 196 -11.69 -6.22 -11.65
C VAL A 196 -11.03 -5.94 -12.99
N GLY A 197 -11.82 -5.82 -14.07
CA GLY A 197 -11.33 -5.50 -15.40
C GLY A 197 -10.54 -4.18 -15.43
N MET A 198 -11.05 -3.15 -14.74
CA MET A 198 -10.33 -1.87 -14.58
C MET A 198 -9.01 -2.04 -13.80
N GLY A 199 -9.01 -2.80 -12.70
CA GLY A 199 -7.78 -3.09 -11.94
C GLY A 199 -6.73 -3.82 -12.77
N VAL A 200 -7.15 -4.80 -13.59
CA VAL A 200 -6.27 -5.51 -14.53
C VAL A 200 -5.75 -4.56 -15.60
N LEU A 201 -6.59 -3.71 -16.18
CA LEU A 201 -6.16 -2.72 -17.18
C LEU A 201 -5.07 -1.79 -16.61
N ILE A 202 -5.27 -1.25 -15.41
CA ILE A 202 -4.27 -0.39 -14.74
C ILE A 202 -2.96 -1.16 -14.46
N THR A 203 -3.06 -2.43 -14.11
CA THR A 203 -1.87 -3.26 -13.89
C THR A 203 -1.12 -3.51 -15.21
N VAL A 204 -1.85 -3.78 -16.28
CA VAL A 204 -1.30 -4.04 -17.62
C VAL A 204 -0.70 -2.77 -18.22
N THR A 205 -1.24 -1.57 -17.98
CA THR A 205 -0.62 -0.30 -18.44
C THR A 205 0.77 -0.06 -17.81
N GLY A 206 1.06 -0.69 -16.68
CA GLY A 206 2.41 -0.74 -16.10
C GLY A 206 3.43 -1.47 -16.98
N ILE A 207 3.01 -2.43 -17.82
CA ILE A 207 3.90 -3.22 -18.69
C ILE A 207 4.46 -2.34 -19.83
N PRO A 208 3.66 -1.62 -20.64
CA PRO A 208 4.18 -0.64 -21.60
C PRO A 208 5.09 0.40 -20.96
N ALA A 209 4.72 0.92 -19.78
CA ALA A 209 5.53 1.89 -19.06
C ALA A 209 6.90 1.31 -18.66
N PHE A 210 6.95 0.04 -18.25
CA PHE A 210 8.19 -0.67 -17.94
C PHE A 210 9.06 -0.88 -19.19
N PHE A 211 8.47 -1.30 -20.31
CA PHE A 211 9.22 -1.48 -21.57
C PHE A 211 9.80 -0.15 -22.08
N LEU A 212 9.02 0.93 -22.05
CA LEU A 212 9.46 2.28 -22.46
C LEU A 212 10.49 2.88 -21.49
N GLY A 213 10.34 2.61 -20.19
CA GLY A 213 11.17 3.18 -19.14
C GLY A 213 12.50 2.47 -18.95
N VAL A 214 12.48 1.14 -18.85
CA VAL A 214 13.61 0.31 -18.39
C VAL A 214 14.26 -0.47 -19.53
N VAL A 215 13.47 -1.10 -20.40
CA VAL A 215 13.99 -1.98 -21.47
C VAL A 215 14.49 -1.18 -22.67
N TRP A 216 13.93 0.01 -22.91
CA TRP A 216 14.37 0.88 -23.99
C TRP A 216 15.68 1.59 -23.65
N GLU A 217 16.81 0.95 -23.95
CA GLU A 217 18.15 1.52 -23.72
C GLU A 217 18.49 2.64 -24.73
N LYS A 218 18.02 2.54 -25.99
CA LYS A 218 18.24 3.54 -27.04
C LYS A 218 17.15 4.61 -27.08
N LYS A 219 16.95 5.34 -25.97
CA LYS A 219 15.98 6.44 -25.94
C LYS A 219 16.40 7.54 -26.92
N PRO A 220 15.46 8.09 -27.71
CA PRO A 220 15.80 9.14 -28.66
C PRO A 220 16.25 10.40 -27.91
N SER A 221 17.27 11.09 -28.43
CA SER A 221 17.94 12.20 -27.75
C SER A 221 16.98 13.30 -27.31
N TRP A 222 15.92 13.59 -28.07
CA TRP A 222 14.91 14.59 -27.69
C TRP A 222 14.18 14.24 -26.39
N PHE A 223 13.87 12.95 -26.16
CA PHE A 223 13.17 12.46 -24.97
C PHE A 223 14.05 12.55 -23.74
N ILE A 224 15.34 12.19 -23.86
CA ILE A 224 16.32 12.35 -22.78
C ILE A 224 16.50 13.83 -22.43
N HIS A 225 16.60 14.72 -23.43
CA HIS A 225 16.71 16.16 -23.19
C HIS A 225 15.45 16.75 -22.56
N ALA A 226 14.25 16.30 -22.97
CA ALA A 226 12.99 16.74 -22.36
C ALA A 226 12.89 16.27 -20.91
N LEU A 227 13.19 15.00 -20.63
CA LEU A 227 13.19 14.44 -19.28
C LEU A 227 14.25 15.13 -18.40
N GLY A 228 15.43 15.44 -18.96
CA GLY A 228 16.50 16.18 -18.29
C GLY A 228 16.09 17.62 -17.96
N LYS A 229 15.51 18.36 -18.92
CA LYS A 229 14.96 19.71 -18.68
C LYS A 229 13.87 19.70 -17.61
N PHE A 230 12.97 18.72 -17.66
CA PHE A 230 11.93 18.54 -16.66
C PHE A 230 12.52 18.24 -15.27
N THR A 231 13.49 17.33 -15.20
CA THR A 231 14.20 17.01 -13.95
C THR A 231 14.91 18.22 -13.37
N ILE A 232 15.60 19.03 -14.19
CA ILE A 232 16.25 20.27 -13.77
C ILE A 232 15.22 21.31 -13.29
N GLY A 233 14.06 21.40 -13.96
CA GLY A 233 12.95 22.24 -13.53
C GLY A 233 12.46 21.88 -12.14
N VAL A 234 12.23 20.59 -11.89
CA VAL A 234 11.81 20.06 -10.58
C VAL A 234 12.91 20.23 -9.53
N GLN A 235 14.18 20.04 -9.89
CA GLN A 235 15.31 20.30 -9.00
C GLN A 235 15.37 21.76 -8.54
N LYS A 236 15.20 22.71 -9.46
CA LYS A 236 15.21 24.14 -9.14
C LYS A 236 13.99 24.54 -8.32
N LEU A 237 12.82 24.01 -8.65
CA LEU A 237 11.57 24.30 -7.95
C LEU A 237 11.59 23.82 -6.49
N PHE A 238 12.11 22.63 -6.24
CA PHE A 238 12.09 22.01 -4.91
C PHE A 238 13.43 22.07 -4.16
N LEU A 239 14.46 22.72 -4.73
CA LEU A 239 15.84 22.73 -4.20
C LEU A 239 16.28 21.32 -3.78
N SER A 240 16.05 20.34 -4.67
CA SER A 240 16.28 18.93 -4.40
C SER A 240 17.56 18.45 -5.08
N ALA A 241 18.43 17.80 -4.32
CA ALA A 241 19.67 17.19 -4.80
C ALA A 241 19.51 15.66 -4.87
N ARG A 242 20.40 15.03 -5.65
CA ARG A 242 20.53 13.57 -5.66
C ARG A 242 21.33 13.15 -4.43
N GLU A 243 20.96 12.05 -3.80
CA GLU A 243 21.72 11.45 -2.70
C GLU A 243 23.14 11.12 -3.19
N GLU A 244 24.17 11.58 -2.46
CA GLU A 244 25.54 11.14 -2.68
C GLU A 244 25.62 9.65 -2.35
N LYS A 245 26.02 8.83 -3.33
CA LYS A 245 26.35 7.44 -3.04
C LYS A 245 27.61 7.46 -2.18
N GLU A 246 27.49 7.06 -0.91
CA GLU A 246 28.67 6.64 -0.15
C GLU A 246 29.40 5.57 -1.00
N LEU A 247 30.62 5.93 -1.42
CA LEU A 247 31.55 5.09 -2.19
C LEU A 247 32.13 4.00 -1.30
#